data_AF-A0A660PHU9-F1
#
_entry.id   AF-A0A660PHU9-F1
#
_cell.length_a   1.000
_cell.length_b   1.000
_cell.length_c   1.000
_cell.angle_alpha   90.00
_cell.angle_beta   90.00
_cell.angle_gamma   90.00
#
_symmetry.space_group_name_H-M   'P 1'
#
loop_
_entity.id
_entity.type
_entity.pdbx_description
1 polymer ?
#
loop_
_entity_poly.entity_id
_entity_poly.type
_entity_poly.pdbx_seq_one_letter_code
_entity_poly.pdbx_strand_id
1 'polypeptide(L)'
;MKLKTVIFICLLLLATISVSAQEGTEVVPEADTTEQMPPPAPISMLTATDTDNDNGHSVTLTWEASPDDGQGAGTVMFYEIFRWVPLMRDTVEQVRSELANAEQELDIGDPTGEIKERRNRLRDEYAGLLSRYSDAYGQYPNNGIWKSVGVSPSGDTNFVDKGSKKREAFDYLPDYCDFYYQVFAVTSDDEIRTGSEIFGPVHSYGQLFNTGRIPIFAAVLFFCFMTIYFVQKAKKGADLYVRPLAGIEAVDDAIGRATEMGKPILYVLGLGTASDVATIASFTILGRVAKKVAEYQTALIVPTYDPIVMTVAQEVVKSAYIDAGRPDDFKEDTVHFVTQSQFAYVAAVNGTMLRELPATNVYMGKFFAESLLLAETGAVAGSIQIAGTDEIAQIPFFIVACDYTLIGEELYAASAYLGREPVLLGSLKAQDWAKAAIVILGITGLIAANLGWTYFTDLFQVMN
;
A
#
# COMPACT_ATOMS: atom_id res chain seq x y z
N MET A 1 -6.90 36.96 10.06
CA MET A 1 -5.46 36.76 10.38
C MET A 1 -5.05 35.45 9.72
N LYS A 2 -4.07 35.48 8.80
CA LYS A 2 -3.87 34.45 7.76
C LYS A 2 -3.17 33.21 8.33
N LEU A 3 -3.58 32.02 7.89
CA LEU A 3 -3.02 30.68 8.16
C LEU A 3 -1.48 30.59 8.04
N LYS A 4 -0.88 31.47 7.23
CA LYS A 4 0.57 31.63 7.08
C LYS A 4 1.28 32.13 8.36
N THR A 5 0.60 32.86 9.24
CA THR A 5 1.18 33.37 10.49
C THR A 5 1.25 32.27 11.56
N VAL A 6 0.35 31.30 11.54
CA VAL A 6 0.34 30.17 12.49
C VAL A 6 1.43 29.16 12.15
N ILE A 7 1.65 28.88 10.85
CA ILE A 7 2.72 27.98 10.38
C ILE A 7 4.11 28.56 10.68
N PHE A 8 4.27 29.89 10.59
CA PHE A 8 5.54 30.55 10.90
C PHE A 8 5.87 30.55 12.40
N ILE A 9 4.86 30.58 13.28
CA ILE A 9 5.04 30.52 14.73
C ILE A 9 5.37 29.07 15.18
N CYS A 10 4.78 28.04 14.56
CA CYS A 10 5.14 26.65 14.84
C CYS A 10 6.57 26.28 14.39
N LEU A 11 7.09 26.90 13.33
CA LEU A 11 8.48 26.68 12.87
C LEU A 11 9.53 27.38 13.75
N LEU A 12 9.16 28.45 14.46
CA LEU A 12 10.06 29.17 15.37
C LEU A 12 10.18 28.54 16.76
N LEU A 13 9.23 27.68 17.15
CA LEU A 13 9.22 26.94 18.42
C LEU A 13 10.05 25.64 18.39
N LEU A 14 10.56 25.24 17.22
CA LEU A 14 11.40 24.05 17.02
C LEU A 14 12.91 24.36 17.03
N ALA A 15 13.32 25.61 17.29
CA ALA A 15 14.71 26.06 17.16
C ALA A 15 15.41 26.44 18.48
N THR A 16 14.89 26.04 19.65
CA THR A 16 15.55 26.26 20.94
C THR A 16 15.74 24.96 21.70
N ILE A 17 16.74 24.18 21.29
CA ILE A 17 17.41 23.23 22.17
C ILE A 17 18.82 23.76 22.38
N SER A 18 19.04 24.34 23.56
CA SER A 18 20.36 24.78 24.00
C SER A 18 21.20 23.56 24.34
N VAL A 19 22.26 23.33 23.55
CA VAL A 19 23.37 22.46 23.92
C VAL A 19 24.23 23.22 24.93
N SER A 20 24.30 22.75 26.17
CA SER A 20 25.37 23.11 27.10
C SER A 20 26.44 22.03 27.03
N ALA A 21 27.45 22.25 26.19
CA ALA A 21 28.71 21.54 26.30
C ALA A 21 29.54 22.23 27.39
N GLN A 22 29.79 21.54 28.50
CA GLN A 22 30.71 21.98 29.53
C GLN A 22 32.04 21.24 29.30
N GLU A 23 33.02 21.93 28.74
CA GLU A 23 34.41 21.44 28.70
C GLU A 23 34.99 21.50 30.11
N GLY A 24 34.95 20.38 30.82
CA GLY A 24 35.80 20.13 31.97
C GLY A 24 37.09 19.48 31.47
N THR A 25 38.20 20.23 31.49
CA THR A 25 39.54 19.68 31.32
C THR A 25 39.94 18.99 32.61
N GLU A 26 39.67 17.69 32.72
CA GLU A 26 40.23 16.85 33.77
C GLU A 26 41.60 16.33 33.33
N VAL A 27 42.61 16.67 34.11
CA VAL A 27 43.99 16.22 33.94
C VAL A 27 44.04 14.76 34.39
N VAL A 28 44.14 13.83 33.45
CA VAL A 28 44.43 12.42 33.74
C VAL A 28 45.89 12.31 34.17
N PRO A 29 46.20 11.84 35.40
CA PRO A 29 47.56 11.47 35.73
C PRO A 29 47.88 10.13 35.05
N GLU A 30 49.07 10.04 34.43
CA GLU A 30 49.67 8.76 34.05
C GLU A 30 49.78 7.89 35.30
N ALA A 31 48.91 6.89 35.40
CA ALA A 31 49.03 5.79 36.34
C ALA A 31 49.41 4.53 35.56
N ASP A 32 50.71 4.23 35.62
CA ASP A 32 51.29 2.96 35.24
C ASP A 32 50.93 1.92 36.31
N THR A 33 49.76 1.30 36.18
CA THR A 33 49.36 0.07 36.89
C THR A 33 48.34 -0.69 36.05
N THR A 34 48.72 -1.84 35.53
CA THR A 34 47.80 -2.87 35.00
C THR A 34 46.97 -3.43 36.15
N GLU A 35 45.93 -2.72 36.58
CA GLU A 35 44.83 -3.33 37.34
C GLU A 35 43.82 -3.90 36.34
N GLN A 36 43.72 -5.22 36.29
CA GLN A 36 42.70 -5.92 35.50
C GLN A 36 41.32 -5.51 36.03
N MET A 37 40.49 -4.94 35.16
CA MET A 37 39.12 -4.57 35.48
C MET A 37 38.36 -5.84 35.93
N PRO A 38 37.67 -5.84 37.09
CA PRO A 38 36.94 -7.02 37.54
C PRO A 38 35.76 -7.33 36.61
N PRO A 39 35.38 -8.62 36.45
CA PRO A 39 34.21 -8.98 35.67
C PRO A 39 32.93 -8.41 36.29
N PRO A 40 31.98 -7.91 35.49
CA PRO A 40 30.75 -7.31 35.99
C PRO A 40 29.85 -8.38 36.62
N ALA A 41 28.94 -7.99 37.49
CA ALA A 41 27.88 -8.88 37.96
C ALA A 41 26.97 -9.32 36.78
N PRO A 42 26.44 -10.56 36.78
CA PRO A 42 25.50 -10.99 35.76
C PRO A 42 24.18 -10.23 35.86
N ILE A 43 23.40 -10.25 34.78
CA ILE A 43 21.99 -9.87 34.83
C ILE A 43 21.17 -10.84 35.70
N SER A 44 20.02 -10.41 36.19
CA SER A 44 19.05 -11.25 36.91
C SER A 44 17.72 -11.36 36.16
N MET A 45 16.88 -12.32 36.56
CA MET A 45 15.49 -12.44 36.11
C MET A 45 15.32 -12.49 34.57
N LEU A 46 16.25 -13.15 33.86
CA LEU A 46 16.11 -13.36 32.42
C LEU A 46 14.84 -14.17 32.14
N THR A 47 13.98 -13.66 31.29
CA THR A 47 12.81 -14.34 30.75
C THR A 47 12.76 -14.17 29.25
N ALA A 48 12.29 -15.21 28.55
CA ALA A 48 12.03 -15.16 27.11
C ALA A 48 10.63 -15.71 26.83
N THR A 49 9.87 -15.03 25.98
CA THR A 49 8.53 -15.43 25.57
C THR A 49 8.35 -15.25 24.06
N ASP A 50 7.39 -15.97 23.48
CA ASP A 50 6.90 -15.69 22.13
C ASP A 50 6.56 -14.20 21.98
N THR A 51 6.84 -13.62 20.81
CA THR A 51 6.59 -12.19 20.59
C THR A 51 5.12 -11.96 20.29
N ASP A 52 4.46 -11.12 21.10
CA ASP A 52 3.04 -10.84 20.90
C ASP A 52 2.75 -10.23 19.52
N ASN A 53 1.58 -10.60 18.96
CA ASN A 53 0.99 -10.03 17.75
C ASN A 53 1.82 -10.17 16.47
N ASP A 54 2.71 -11.17 16.42
CA ASP A 54 3.60 -11.42 15.30
C ASP A 54 3.07 -12.54 14.36
N ASN A 55 3.92 -13.05 13.47
CA ASN A 55 3.58 -14.23 12.65
C ASN A 55 4.55 -15.38 12.97
N GLY A 56 5.03 -15.46 14.20
CA GLY A 56 6.15 -16.27 14.60
C GLY A 56 7.46 -15.70 14.08
N HIS A 57 8.48 -16.55 14.14
CA HIS A 57 9.88 -16.24 13.90
C HIS A 57 10.44 -15.14 14.82
N SER A 58 9.89 -14.95 16.02
CA SER A 58 10.35 -13.91 16.94
C SER A 58 10.19 -14.31 18.41
N VAL A 59 11.22 -14.06 19.21
CA VAL A 59 11.20 -14.25 20.68
C VAL A 59 11.57 -12.93 21.35
N THR A 60 10.78 -12.52 22.34
CA THR A 60 11.05 -11.32 23.14
C THR A 60 11.73 -11.74 24.45
N LEU A 61 12.88 -11.15 24.74
CA LEU A 61 13.68 -11.37 25.94
C LEU A 61 13.63 -10.14 26.83
N THR A 62 13.44 -10.34 28.13
CA THR A 62 13.48 -9.29 29.14
C THR A 62 14.33 -9.73 30.33
N TRP A 63 15.05 -8.81 30.96
CA TRP A 63 15.84 -9.09 32.16
C TRP A 63 15.85 -7.89 33.11
N GLU A 64 16.45 -8.09 34.29
CA GLU A 64 16.87 -7.02 35.17
C GLU A 64 18.34 -6.69 34.92
N ALA A 65 18.65 -5.39 34.82
CA ALA A 65 20.00 -4.90 34.54
C ALA A 65 21.01 -5.40 35.58
N SER A 66 22.26 -5.57 35.15
CA SER A 66 23.37 -5.87 36.06
C SER A 66 23.47 -4.78 37.13
N PRO A 67 23.77 -5.12 38.39
CA PRO A 67 24.09 -4.12 39.42
C PRO A 67 25.18 -3.13 39.01
N ASP A 68 26.10 -3.54 38.12
CA ASP A 68 27.19 -2.70 37.61
C ASP A 68 26.80 -1.82 36.42
N ASP A 69 25.54 -1.86 36.00
CA ASP A 69 24.96 -0.98 34.98
C ASP A 69 24.39 0.30 35.64
N GLY A 70 25.07 1.42 35.44
CA GLY A 70 24.67 2.73 35.93
C GLY A 70 24.89 3.00 37.43
N GLN A 71 24.23 2.27 38.34
CA GLN A 71 24.25 2.56 39.80
C GLN A 71 25.38 1.87 40.59
N GLY A 72 26.06 0.88 39.99
CA GLY A 72 27.21 0.18 40.57
C GLY A 72 28.55 0.72 40.06
N ALA A 73 29.46 -0.17 39.65
CA ALA A 73 30.76 0.25 39.10
C ALA A 73 30.67 1.03 37.77
N GLY A 74 29.50 1.00 37.10
CA GLY A 74 29.29 1.67 35.81
C GLY A 74 30.14 1.07 34.69
N THR A 75 30.52 -0.20 34.83
CA THR A 75 31.48 -0.87 33.93
C THR A 75 30.79 -1.58 32.76
N VAL A 76 29.48 -1.80 32.83
CA VAL A 76 28.71 -2.45 31.76
C VAL A 76 28.45 -1.45 30.63
N MET A 77 28.88 -1.79 29.42
CA MET A 77 28.70 -0.98 28.23
C MET A 77 27.47 -1.41 27.42
N PHE A 78 27.25 -2.72 27.33
CA PHE A 78 26.11 -3.32 26.64
C PHE A 78 25.88 -4.75 27.12
N TYR A 79 24.72 -5.28 26.77
CA TYR A 79 24.34 -6.66 26.91
C TYR A 79 24.47 -7.37 25.56
N GLU A 80 25.16 -8.51 25.51
CA GLU A 80 25.23 -9.35 24.32
C GLU A 80 24.34 -10.58 24.50
N ILE A 81 23.42 -10.79 23.55
CA ILE A 81 22.43 -11.85 23.61
C ILE A 81 22.91 -13.01 22.74
N PHE A 82 23.02 -14.19 23.36
CA PHE A 82 23.36 -15.42 22.68
C PHE A 82 22.17 -16.37 22.63
N ARG A 83 22.01 -17.00 21.46
CA ARG A 83 21.07 -18.11 21.26
C ARG A 83 21.87 -19.37 20.95
N TRP A 84 21.47 -20.49 21.55
CA TRP A 84 22.01 -21.78 21.14
C TRP A 84 21.46 -22.16 19.76
N VAL A 85 22.34 -22.59 18.86
CA VAL A 85 22.00 -22.91 17.48
C VAL A 85 22.63 -24.26 17.12
N PRO A 86 21.88 -25.18 16.49
CA PRO A 86 22.42 -26.47 16.09
C PRO A 86 23.53 -26.31 15.05
N LEU A 87 24.58 -27.15 15.13
CA LEU A 87 25.69 -27.16 14.16
C LEU A 87 25.21 -27.42 12.72
N MET A 88 24.04 -28.07 12.57
CA MET A 88 23.37 -28.24 11.28
C MET A 88 23.15 -26.91 10.55
N ARG A 89 23.03 -25.76 11.24
CA ARG A 89 22.94 -24.45 10.59
C ARG A 89 24.15 -24.17 9.69
N ASP A 90 25.35 -24.49 10.17
CA ASP A 90 26.57 -24.23 9.41
C ASP A 90 26.65 -25.13 8.18
N THR A 91 26.19 -26.38 8.30
CA THR A 91 26.04 -27.30 7.16
C THR A 91 25.02 -26.78 6.14
N VAL A 92 23.86 -26.28 6.59
CA VAL A 92 22.82 -25.71 5.72
C VAL A 92 23.38 -24.50 4.97
N GLU A 93 24.10 -23.61 5.64
CA GLU A 93 24.68 -22.42 5.02
C GLU A 93 25.81 -22.75 4.04
N GLN A 94 26.64 -23.75 4.35
CA GLN A 94 27.66 -24.22 3.42
C GLN A 94 27.04 -24.72 2.11
N VAL A 95 26.05 -25.63 2.18
CA VAL A 95 25.38 -26.17 0.98
C VAL A 95 24.65 -25.07 0.21
N ARG A 96 24.05 -24.10 0.91
CA ARG A 96 23.43 -22.93 0.28
C ARG A 96 24.42 -22.10 -0.52
N SER A 97 25.58 -21.80 0.05
CA SER A 97 26.65 -21.05 -0.63
C SER A 97 27.14 -21.80 -1.88
N GLU A 98 27.34 -23.11 -1.77
CA GLU A 98 27.70 -23.95 -2.93
C GLU A 98 26.62 -23.98 -4.01
N LEU A 99 25.34 -24.02 -3.62
CA LEU A 99 24.21 -23.97 -4.55
C LEU A 99 24.16 -22.63 -5.29
N ALA A 100 24.31 -21.51 -4.58
CA ALA A 100 24.32 -20.18 -5.17
C ALA A 100 25.47 -20.01 -6.18
N ASN A 101 26.65 -20.52 -5.85
CA ASN A 101 27.80 -20.54 -6.75
C ASN A 101 27.50 -21.35 -8.03
N ALA A 102 26.87 -22.53 -7.89
CA ALA A 102 26.49 -23.35 -9.04
C ALA A 102 25.42 -22.71 -9.92
N GLU A 103 24.48 -21.94 -9.34
CA GLU A 103 23.49 -21.17 -10.10
C GLU A 103 24.15 -20.03 -10.88
N GLN A 104 25.10 -19.33 -10.27
CA GLN A 104 25.89 -18.30 -10.95
C GLN A 104 26.74 -18.86 -12.10
N GLU A 105 27.38 -20.02 -11.91
CA GLU A 105 28.11 -20.72 -12.97
C GLU A 105 27.19 -21.09 -14.15
N LEU A 106 25.96 -21.54 -13.86
CA LEU A 106 24.99 -21.93 -14.89
C LEU A 106 24.53 -20.75 -15.76
N ASP A 107 24.42 -19.56 -15.18
CA ASP A 107 24.10 -18.32 -15.91
C ASP A 107 25.21 -17.92 -16.90
N ILE A 108 26.47 -18.29 -16.61
CA ILE A 108 27.62 -18.06 -17.49
C ILE A 108 27.61 -19.08 -18.64
N GLY A 109 27.21 -20.32 -18.38
CA GLY A 109 26.95 -21.34 -19.40
C GLY A 109 27.34 -22.76 -18.97
N ASP A 110 26.62 -23.76 -19.47
CA ASP A 110 26.79 -25.17 -19.11
C ASP A 110 26.96 -26.06 -20.36
N PRO A 111 28.17 -26.12 -20.95
CA PRO A 111 28.41 -26.86 -22.19
C PRO A 111 28.40 -28.39 -22.01
N THR A 112 28.66 -28.90 -20.80
CA THR A 112 28.75 -30.33 -20.49
C THR A 112 27.49 -30.88 -19.82
N GLY A 113 26.63 -30.02 -19.26
CA GLY A 113 25.47 -30.43 -18.46
C GLY A 113 25.79 -30.72 -17.00
N GLU A 114 27.08 -30.72 -16.64
CA GLU A 114 27.56 -31.11 -15.30
C GLU A 114 27.19 -30.06 -14.24
N ILE A 115 27.15 -28.78 -14.59
CA ILE A 115 26.79 -27.70 -13.67
C ILE A 115 25.31 -27.83 -13.30
N LYS A 116 24.45 -28.12 -14.27
CA LYS A 116 23.02 -28.38 -14.03
C LYS A 116 22.80 -29.59 -13.13
N GLU A 117 23.55 -30.67 -13.31
CA GLU A 117 23.46 -31.87 -12.46
C GLU A 117 23.94 -31.59 -11.03
N ARG A 118 25.08 -30.91 -10.86
CA ARG A 118 25.60 -30.49 -9.55
C ARG A 118 24.61 -29.58 -8.82
N ARG A 119 24.07 -28.58 -9.51
CA ARG A 119 23.06 -27.67 -8.97
C ARG A 119 21.83 -28.44 -8.50
N ASN A 120 21.32 -29.37 -9.30
CA ASN A 120 20.16 -30.17 -8.91
C ASN A 120 20.43 -31.02 -7.67
N ARG A 121 21.61 -31.65 -7.58
CA ARG A 121 22.02 -32.43 -6.39
C ARG A 121 22.10 -31.56 -5.14
N LEU A 122 22.76 -30.40 -5.23
CA LEU A 122 22.89 -29.45 -4.13
C LEU A 122 21.51 -28.92 -3.70
N ARG A 123 20.60 -28.71 -4.64
CA ARG A 123 19.22 -28.30 -4.36
C ARG A 123 18.46 -29.39 -3.59
N ASP A 124 18.58 -30.64 -4.00
CA ASP A 124 17.93 -31.77 -3.32
C ASP A 124 18.50 -31.98 -1.91
N GLU A 125 19.82 -31.87 -1.76
CA GLU A 125 20.51 -31.92 -0.47
C GLU A 125 20.10 -30.76 0.45
N TYR A 126 20.10 -29.54 -0.08
CA TYR A 126 19.66 -28.35 0.65
C TYR A 126 18.22 -28.47 1.13
N ALA A 127 17.31 -28.95 0.28
CA ALA A 127 15.92 -29.22 0.64
C ALA A 127 15.80 -30.28 1.76
N GLY A 128 16.61 -31.34 1.69
CA GLY A 128 16.66 -32.39 2.73
C GLY A 128 17.30 -31.94 4.06
N LEU A 129 18.16 -30.93 4.03
CA LEU A 129 18.69 -30.29 5.23
C LEU A 129 17.66 -29.35 5.86
N LEU A 130 17.03 -28.49 5.05
CA LEU A 130 15.98 -27.57 5.52
C LEU A 130 14.79 -28.29 6.16
N SER A 131 14.44 -29.49 5.68
CA SER A 131 13.33 -30.27 6.24
C SER A 131 13.59 -30.82 7.65
N ARG A 132 14.86 -31.03 8.01
CA ARG A 132 15.30 -31.57 9.32
C ARG A 132 15.87 -30.49 10.24
N TYR A 133 16.03 -29.27 9.73
CA TYR A 133 16.68 -28.18 10.46
C TYR A 133 15.94 -27.80 11.74
N SER A 134 14.60 -27.81 11.75
CA SER A 134 13.79 -27.59 12.95
C SER A 134 14.06 -28.64 14.02
N ASP A 135 14.14 -29.92 13.63
CA ASP A 135 14.31 -31.04 14.56
C ASP A 135 15.69 -31.00 15.25
N ALA A 136 16.69 -30.39 14.60
CA ALA A 136 18.02 -30.21 15.16
C ALA A 136 18.01 -29.33 16.43
N TYR A 137 17.00 -28.48 16.63
CA TYR A 137 16.87 -27.68 17.84
C TYR A 137 16.63 -28.52 19.10
N GLY A 138 16.00 -29.71 18.96
CA GLY A 138 15.79 -30.64 20.07
C GLY A 138 17.05 -31.36 20.56
N GLN A 139 18.23 -31.10 19.99
CA GLN A 139 19.49 -31.76 20.37
C GLN A 139 20.24 -31.06 21.52
N TYR A 140 19.77 -29.89 21.96
CA TYR A 140 20.36 -29.13 23.06
C TYR A 140 20.61 -30.02 24.31
N PRO A 141 21.75 -29.86 25.02
CA PRO A 141 22.86 -28.94 24.74
C PRO A 141 23.88 -29.48 23.72
N ASN A 142 23.67 -30.68 23.18
CA ASN A 142 24.63 -31.36 22.31
C ASN A 142 24.49 -30.93 20.85
N ASN A 143 25.59 -31.00 20.09
CA ASN A 143 25.58 -30.78 18.64
C ASN A 143 25.12 -29.36 18.21
N GLY A 144 25.46 -28.36 19.00
CA GLY A 144 25.23 -26.95 18.69
C GLY A 144 26.23 -26.03 19.38
N ILE A 145 26.13 -24.75 19.04
CA ILE A 145 27.00 -23.69 19.51
C ILE A 145 26.19 -22.46 19.88
N TRP A 146 26.69 -21.70 20.84
CA TRP A 146 26.15 -20.39 21.18
C TRP A 146 26.57 -19.38 20.11
N LYS A 147 25.60 -18.70 19.50
CA LYS A 147 25.84 -17.60 18.55
C LYS A 147 25.20 -16.32 19.07
N SER A 148 25.93 -15.22 18.95
CA SER A 148 25.40 -13.88 19.21
C SER A 148 24.28 -13.59 18.21
N VAL A 149 23.11 -13.17 18.71
CA VAL A 149 21.93 -12.78 17.91
C VAL A 149 21.69 -11.28 17.95
N GLY A 150 22.34 -10.55 18.85
CA GLY A 150 22.32 -9.10 18.89
C GLY A 150 22.87 -8.55 20.20
N VAL A 151 22.89 -7.21 20.27
CA VAL A 151 23.33 -6.44 21.43
C VAL A 151 22.25 -5.46 21.85
N SER A 152 22.16 -5.20 23.15
CA SER A 152 21.32 -4.15 23.73
C SER A 152 22.21 -3.18 24.51
N PRO A 153 22.13 -1.85 24.30
CA PRO A 153 22.93 -0.89 25.06
C PRO A 153 22.71 -1.00 26.57
N SER A 154 23.68 -0.53 27.36
CA SER A 154 23.50 -0.34 28.81
C SER A 154 22.22 0.47 29.11
N GLY A 155 21.48 0.04 30.14
CA GLY A 155 20.18 0.58 30.50
C GLY A 155 18.97 0.01 29.72
N ASP A 156 19.17 -0.66 28.58
CA ASP A 156 18.09 -1.34 27.86
C ASP A 156 18.05 -2.83 28.25
N THR A 157 16.92 -3.24 28.82
CA THR A 157 16.73 -4.58 29.40
C THR A 157 15.71 -5.42 28.64
N ASN A 158 15.42 -5.04 27.39
CA ASN A 158 14.54 -5.76 26.49
C ASN A 158 15.24 -6.00 25.14
N PHE A 159 15.03 -7.17 24.53
CA PHE A 159 15.56 -7.49 23.20
C PHE A 159 14.60 -8.40 22.44
N VAL A 160 14.36 -8.09 21.17
CA VAL A 160 13.52 -8.93 20.30
C VAL A 160 14.41 -9.67 19.31
N ASP A 161 14.58 -10.97 19.52
CA ASP A 161 15.25 -11.85 18.57
C ASP A 161 14.28 -12.23 17.45
N LYS A 162 14.38 -11.49 16.35
CA LYS A 162 13.51 -11.64 15.19
C LYS A 162 14.27 -12.21 14.01
N GLY A 163 13.82 -13.35 13.51
CA GLY A 163 14.34 -13.98 12.31
C GLY A 163 13.50 -13.70 11.06
N SER A 164 14.09 -14.05 9.92
CA SER A 164 13.37 -14.03 8.65
C SER A 164 12.34 -15.15 8.56
N LYS A 165 11.25 -14.90 7.84
CA LYS A 165 10.18 -15.89 7.57
C LYS A 165 10.56 -16.88 6.46
N LYS A 166 11.53 -16.50 5.61
CA LYS A 166 11.94 -17.34 4.49
C LYS A 166 12.88 -18.41 5.02
N ARG A 167 12.53 -19.68 4.84
CA ARG A 167 13.37 -20.83 5.25
C ARG A 167 14.79 -20.79 4.71
N GLU A 168 14.96 -20.14 3.56
CA GLU A 168 16.24 -20.01 2.88
C GLU A 168 17.10 -18.85 3.35
N ALA A 169 16.55 -17.97 4.20
CA ALA A 169 17.28 -16.82 4.71
C ALA A 169 18.26 -17.24 5.81
N PHE A 170 19.38 -16.53 5.89
CA PHE A 170 20.47 -16.83 6.84
C PHE A 170 20.05 -16.69 8.31
N ASP A 171 19.15 -15.75 8.56
CA ASP A 171 18.55 -15.39 9.84
C ASP A 171 17.19 -16.06 10.03
N TYR A 172 16.86 -17.13 9.28
CA TYR A 172 15.62 -17.87 9.47
C TYR A 172 15.52 -18.44 10.89
N LEU A 173 14.41 -18.12 11.56
CA LEU A 173 14.11 -18.61 12.91
C LEU A 173 12.93 -19.58 12.84
N PRO A 174 13.08 -20.90 13.01
CA PRO A 174 11.95 -21.82 12.88
C PRO A 174 10.95 -21.71 14.04
N ASP A 175 9.66 -21.77 13.75
CA ASP A 175 8.63 -21.85 14.80
C ASP A 175 8.58 -23.25 15.45
N TYR A 176 7.97 -23.32 16.63
CA TYR A 176 7.75 -24.54 17.41
C TYR A 176 9.04 -25.31 17.74
N CYS A 177 10.17 -24.61 17.82
CA CYS A 177 11.48 -25.17 18.15
C CYS A 177 11.93 -24.73 19.55
N ASP A 178 12.63 -25.61 20.27
CA ASP A 178 13.22 -25.31 21.58
C ASP A 178 14.39 -24.32 21.43
N PHE A 179 14.18 -23.06 21.84
CA PHE A 179 15.23 -22.06 21.92
C PHE A 179 15.77 -21.91 23.34
N TYR A 180 17.08 -21.72 23.43
CA TYR A 180 17.80 -21.46 24.68
C TYR A 180 18.63 -20.19 24.51
N TYR A 181 18.56 -19.34 25.53
CA TYR A 181 19.17 -18.02 25.53
C TYR A 181 20.08 -17.81 26.74
N GLN A 182 21.11 -17.00 26.52
CA GLN A 182 21.99 -16.50 27.57
C GLN A 182 22.36 -15.06 27.25
N VAL A 183 22.36 -14.19 28.25
CA VAL A 183 22.73 -12.77 28.08
C VAL A 183 23.99 -12.49 28.86
N PHE A 184 24.95 -11.83 28.22
CA PHE A 184 26.22 -11.44 28.84
C PHE A 184 26.22 -9.95 29.11
N ALA A 185 26.55 -9.55 30.33
CA ALA A 185 26.93 -8.19 30.62
C ALA A 185 28.39 -8.00 30.17
N VAL A 186 28.64 -7.06 29.27
CA VAL A 186 29.95 -6.84 28.65
C VAL A 186 30.48 -5.47 29.06
N THR A 187 31.77 -5.40 29.38
CA THR A 187 32.43 -4.15 29.77
C THR A 187 33.07 -3.43 28.59
N SER A 188 33.94 -2.43 28.83
CA SER A 188 34.74 -1.80 27.76
C SER A 188 35.78 -2.74 27.15
N ASP A 189 36.08 -3.86 27.80
CA ASP A 189 36.87 -4.96 27.25
C ASP A 189 35.94 -6.16 26.99
N ASP A 190 35.80 -6.54 25.72
CA ASP A 190 34.87 -7.60 25.28
C ASP A 190 35.22 -8.98 25.88
N GLU A 191 36.47 -9.20 26.31
CA GLU A 191 36.86 -10.45 26.98
C GLU A 191 36.36 -10.50 28.43
N ILE A 192 36.10 -9.34 29.03
CA ILE A 192 35.64 -9.20 30.42
C ILE A 192 34.12 -9.08 30.40
N ARG A 193 33.46 -10.24 30.54
CA ARG A 193 32.00 -10.38 30.53
C ARG A 193 31.51 -11.46 31.47
N THR A 194 30.26 -11.33 31.90
CA THR A 194 29.61 -12.31 32.78
C THR A 194 28.26 -12.71 32.22
N GLY A 195 28.05 -14.01 32.04
CA GLY A 195 26.81 -14.58 31.50
C GLY A 195 25.74 -14.82 32.56
N SER A 196 24.49 -14.67 32.16
CA SER A 196 23.32 -15.08 32.92
C SER A 196 23.24 -16.60 33.09
N GLU A 197 22.32 -17.07 33.92
CA GLU A 197 21.81 -18.44 33.80
C GLU A 197 21.16 -18.64 32.42
N ILE A 198 21.16 -19.88 31.93
CA ILE A 198 20.55 -20.23 30.65
C ILE A 198 19.04 -20.26 30.82
N PHE A 199 18.32 -19.55 29.96
CA PHE A 199 16.87 -19.56 29.93
C PHE A 199 16.35 -20.36 28.73
N GLY A 200 15.44 -21.30 28.98
CA GLY A 200 14.78 -22.11 27.96
C GLY A 200 14.28 -23.45 28.49
N PRO A 201 13.55 -24.23 27.67
CA PRO A 201 13.20 -23.91 26.28
C PRO A 201 12.10 -22.86 26.17
N VAL A 202 12.18 -22.00 25.13
CA VAL A 202 11.10 -21.10 24.68
C VAL A 202 10.77 -21.39 23.23
N HIS A 203 9.51 -21.26 22.85
CA HIS A 203 9.03 -21.46 21.48
C HIS A 203 8.57 -20.14 20.88
N SER A 204 8.77 -20.00 19.57
CA SER A 204 8.13 -18.97 18.75
C SER A 204 6.99 -19.60 17.96
N TYR A 205 5.86 -18.91 17.79
CA TYR A 205 4.77 -19.36 16.92
C TYR A 205 3.91 -18.22 16.40
N GLY A 206 3.40 -18.37 15.17
CA GLY A 206 2.46 -17.41 14.60
C GLY A 206 1.12 -17.36 15.31
N GLN A 207 0.68 -16.14 15.64
CA GLN A 207 -0.62 -15.87 16.22
C GLN A 207 -1.67 -15.67 15.11
N LEU A 208 -2.87 -16.23 15.27
CA LEU A 208 -3.95 -16.12 14.27
C LEU A 208 -4.52 -14.70 14.16
N PHE A 209 -4.45 -13.93 15.24
CA PHE A 209 -5.06 -12.61 15.31
C PHE A 209 -4.17 -11.63 16.08
N ASN A 210 -3.84 -10.51 15.43
CA ASN A 210 -3.12 -9.41 16.04
C ASN A 210 -4.13 -8.54 16.83
N THR A 211 -4.07 -8.63 18.15
CA THR A 211 -4.89 -7.87 19.11
C THR A 211 -4.68 -6.36 19.00
N GLY A 212 -3.49 -5.91 18.58
CA GLY A 212 -3.21 -4.51 18.26
C GLY A 212 -3.99 -3.98 17.04
N ARG A 213 -4.64 -4.86 16.27
CA ARG A 213 -5.46 -4.50 15.08
C ARG A 213 -6.96 -4.64 15.29
N ILE A 214 -7.43 -4.81 16.52
CA ILE A 214 -8.86 -4.81 16.87
C ILE A 214 -9.63 -3.59 16.29
N PRO A 215 -9.10 -2.35 16.35
CA PRO A 215 -9.79 -1.19 15.78
C PRO A 215 -10.02 -1.30 14.27
N ILE A 216 -9.03 -1.81 13.54
CA ILE A 216 -9.12 -2.04 12.09
C ILE A 216 -10.17 -3.11 11.81
N PHE A 217 -10.14 -4.22 12.56
CA PHE A 217 -11.13 -5.29 12.42
C PHE A 217 -12.57 -4.79 12.66
N ALA A 218 -12.78 -3.99 13.71
CA ALA A 218 -14.06 -3.37 14.00
C ALA A 218 -14.51 -2.42 12.88
N ALA A 219 -13.59 -1.59 12.34
CA ALA A 219 -13.88 -0.70 11.22
C ALA A 219 -14.27 -1.45 9.95
N VAL A 220 -13.59 -2.56 9.64
CA VAL A 220 -13.93 -3.43 8.51
C VAL A 220 -15.31 -4.07 8.68
N LEU A 221 -15.62 -4.63 9.85
CA LEU A 221 -16.94 -5.19 10.14
C LEU A 221 -18.04 -4.13 10.02
N PHE A 222 -17.80 -2.94 10.56
CA PHE A 222 -18.71 -1.81 10.43
C PHE A 222 -18.94 -1.43 8.97
N PHE A 223 -17.88 -1.31 8.17
CA PHE A 223 -17.98 -0.98 6.74
C PHE A 223 -18.73 -2.06 5.95
N CYS A 224 -18.44 -3.34 6.20
CA CYS A 224 -19.17 -4.47 5.61
C CYS A 224 -20.65 -4.42 5.97
N PHE A 225 -20.97 -4.19 7.24
CA PHE A 225 -22.34 -4.03 7.71
C PHE A 225 -23.05 -2.88 7.01
N MET A 226 -22.43 -1.69 6.93
CA MET A 226 -23.01 -0.52 6.26
C MET A 226 -23.26 -0.78 4.78
N THR A 227 -22.31 -1.43 4.09
CA THR A 227 -22.44 -1.78 2.68
C THR A 227 -23.62 -2.72 2.46
N ILE A 228 -23.70 -3.82 3.23
CA ILE A 228 -24.80 -4.77 3.15
C ILE A 228 -26.15 -4.08 3.47
N TYR A 229 -26.18 -3.25 4.50
CA TYR A 229 -27.37 -2.50 4.91
C TYR A 229 -27.89 -1.60 3.79
N PHE A 230 -27.03 -0.75 3.20
CA PHE A 230 -27.46 0.19 2.15
C PHE A 230 -27.78 -0.51 0.84
N VAL A 231 -27.06 -1.56 0.46
CA VAL A 231 -27.39 -2.36 -0.73
C VAL A 231 -28.76 -3.04 -0.56
N GLN A 232 -29.04 -3.65 0.60
CA GLN A 232 -30.35 -4.23 0.86
C GLN A 232 -31.45 -3.18 0.88
N LYS A 233 -31.19 -2.00 1.43
CA LYS A 233 -32.13 -0.89 1.46
C LYS A 233 -32.44 -0.37 0.05
N ALA A 234 -31.43 -0.22 -0.80
CA ALA A 234 -31.59 0.14 -2.21
C ALA A 234 -32.38 -0.94 -2.99
N LYS A 235 -32.07 -2.22 -2.77
CA LYS A 235 -32.78 -3.34 -3.42
C LYS A 235 -34.26 -3.41 -3.03
N LYS A 236 -34.64 -2.91 -1.85
CA LYS A 236 -36.03 -2.79 -1.38
C LYS A 236 -36.76 -1.56 -1.97
N GLY A 237 -36.13 -0.81 -2.87
CA GLY A 237 -36.73 0.35 -3.53
C GLY A 237 -36.69 1.63 -2.70
N ALA A 238 -35.87 1.68 -1.64
CA ALA A 238 -35.67 2.93 -0.91
C ALA A 238 -34.93 3.93 -1.80
N ASP A 239 -35.45 5.15 -1.87
CA ASP A 239 -34.81 6.24 -2.59
C ASP A 239 -33.59 6.75 -1.80
N LEU A 240 -32.40 6.34 -2.23
CA LEU A 240 -31.15 6.79 -1.64
C LEU A 240 -30.72 8.08 -2.31
N TYR A 241 -30.79 9.19 -1.57
CA TYR A 241 -30.29 10.47 -2.07
C TYR A 241 -28.80 10.39 -2.40
N VAL A 242 -28.49 10.65 -3.67
CA VAL A 242 -27.16 10.90 -4.22
C VAL A 242 -27.11 12.35 -4.66
N ARG A 243 -26.05 13.07 -4.30
CA ARG A 243 -25.85 14.46 -4.70
C ARG A 243 -25.78 14.53 -6.24
N PRO A 244 -26.53 15.44 -6.90
CA PRO A 244 -26.40 15.63 -8.33
C PRO A 244 -24.99 16.08 -8.72
N LEU A 245 -24.49 15.55 -9.84
CA LEU A 245 -23.18 15.87 -10.39
C LEU A 245 -23.36 16.87 -11.53
N ALA A 246 -22.77 18.06 -11.38
CA ALA A 246 -22.91 19.15 -12.35
C ALA A 246 -22.50 18.72 -13.77
N GLY A 247 -21.45 17.91 -13.90
CA GLY A 247 -21.02 17.37 -15.20
C GLY A 247 -22.06 16.48 -15.88
N ILE A 248 -22.88 15.75 -15.12
CA ILE A 248 -23.92 14.88 -15.68
C ILE A 248 -25.17 15.67 -16.06
N GLU A 249 -25.56 16.65 -15.26
CA GLU A 249 -26.68 17.56 -15.63
C GLU A 249 -26.34 18.36 -16.89
N ALA A 250 -25.09 18.81 -17.02
CA ALA A 250 -24.62 19.54 -18.19
C ALA A 250 -24.65 18.71 -19.49
N VAL A 251 -24.61 17.38 -19.42
CA VAL A 251 -24.69 16.51 -20.61
C VAL A 251 -26.03 16.68 -21.33
N ASP A 252 -27.15 16.68 -20.60
CA ASP A 252 -28.49 16.79 -21.21
C ASP A 252 -28.64 18.17 -21.91
N ASP A 253 -28.17 19.26 -21.29
CA ASP A 253 -28.16 20.61 -21.89
C ASP A 253 -27.23 20.69 -23.10
N ALA A 254 -26.07 20.04 -23.03
CA ALA A 254 -25.09 20.01 -24.09
C ALA A 254 -25.59 19.24 -25.33
N ILE A 255 -26.38 18.18 -25.13
CA ILE A 255 -27.05 17.45 -26.21
C ILE A 255 -28.09 18.34 -26.87
N GLY A 256 -28.96 19.02 -26.10
CA GLY A 256 -29.97 19.93 -26.65
C GLY A 256 -29.36 21.03 -27.52
N ARG A 257 -28.27 21.66 -27.06
CA ARG A 257 -27.54 22.66 -27.85
C ARG A 257 -26.91 22.06 -29.11
N ALA A 258 -26.33 20.85 -29.03
CA ALA A 258 -25.77 20.18 -30.20
C ALA A 258 -26.85 19.92 -31.26
N THR A 259 -28.05 19.53 -30.85
CA THR A 259 -29.21 19.39 -31.74
C THR A 259 -29.60 20.71 -32.39
N GLU A 260 -29.71 21.79 -31.59
CA GLU A 260 -30.07 23.12 -32.09
C GLU A 260 -29.04 23.69 -33.09
N MET A 261 -27.75 23.41 -32.86
CA MET A 261 -26.66 23.85 -33.73
C MET A 261 -26.46 22.95 -34.96
N GLY A 262 -27.10 21.78 -35.02
CA GLY A 262 -26.89 20.78 -36.07
C GLY A 262 -25.46 20.23 -36.11
N LYS A 263 -24.77 20.20 -34.96
CA LYS A 263 -23.37 19.77 -34.84
C LYS A 263 -23.25 18.46 -34.07
N PRO A 264 -22.23 17.63 -34.33
CA PRO A 264 -22.07 16.36 -33.64
C PRO A 264 -21.63 16.54 -32.18
N ILE A 265 -21.78 15.46 -31.41
CA ILE A 265 -21.15 15.26 -30.11
C ILE A 265 -19.99 14.29 -30.28
N LEU A 266 -18.84 14.65 -29.72
CA LEU A 266 -17.68 13.77 -29.68
C LEU A 266 -17.58 13.13 -28.29
N TYR A 267 -17.56 11.80 -28.22
CA TYR A 267 -17.37 11.06 -26.97
C TYR A 267 -16.07 10.28 -27.00
N VAL A 268 -15.20 10.51 -26.03
CA VAL A 268 -13.87 9.89 -25.95
C VAL A 268 -13.78 9.07 -24.66
N LEU A 269 -13.52 7.76 -24.82
CA LEU A 269 -13.40 6.78 -23.73
C LEU A 269 -12.04 6.78 -23.01
N GLY A 270 -11.08 7.54 -23.54
CA GLY A 270 -9.69 7.55 -23.10
C GLY A 270 -8.87 6.40 -23.71
N LEU A 271 -7.75 6.06 -23.06
CA LEU A 271 -6.79 5.04 -23.50
C LEU A 271 -6.85 3.77 -22.64
N GLY A 272 -7.85 3.69 -21.75
CA GLY A 272 -8.08 2.52 -20.91
C GLY A 272 -8.49 1.28 -21.70
N THR A 273 -8.32 0.14 -21.06
CA THR A 273 -8.82 -1.16 -21.51
C THR A 273 -10.26 -1.38 -21.06
N ALA A 274 -10.94 -2.37 -21.63
CA ALA A 274 -12.30 -2.74 -21.22
C ALA A 274 -12.38 -3.30 -19.79
N SER A 275 -11.25 -3.66 -19.16
CA SER A 275 -11.19 -4.10 -17.76
C SER A 275 -10.92 -2.97 -16.76
N ASP A 276 -10.55 -1.77 -17.23
CA ASP A 276 -10.34 -0.63 -16.34
C ASP A 276 -11.69 -0.12 -15.81
N VAL A 277 -11.77 0.08 -14.49
CA VAL A 277 -13.00 0.49 -13.79
C VAL A 277 -13.55 1.80 -14.35
N ALA A 278 -12.69 2.78 -14.64
CA ALA A 278 -13.08 4.05 -15.25
C ALA A 278 -13.68 3.88 -16.65
N THR A 279 -13.13 2.98 -17.48
CA THR A 279 -13.68 2.67 -18.81
C THR A 279 -15.05 1.99 -18.69
N ILE A 280 -15.21 1.07 -17.72
CA ILE A 280 -16.49 0.42 -17.44
C ILE A 280 -17.55 1.45 -17.04
N ALA A 281 -17.22 2.37 -16.13
CA ALA A 281 -18.12 3.47 -15.75
C ALA A 281 -18.47 4.36 -16.95
N SER A 282 -17.50 4.63 -17.82
CA SER A 282 -17.70 5.39 -19.04
C SER A 282 -18.64 4.71 -20.03
N PHE A 283 -18.63 3.38 -20.17
CA PHE A 283 -19.62 2.68 -20.99
C PHE A 283 -21.06 2.93 -20.53
N THR A 284 -21.30 2.96 -19.21
CA THR A 284 -22.62 3.29 -18.67
C THR A 284 -23.04 4.72 -19.04
N ILE A 285 -22.12 5.67 -18.94
CA ILE A 285 -22.37 7.08 -19.29
C ILE A 285 -22.61 7.21 -20.81
N LEU A 286 -21.79 6.54 -21.64
CA LEU A 286 -21.95 6.48 -23.09
C LEU A 286 -23.32 5.96 -23.50
N GLY A 287 -23.82 4.89 -22.86
CA GLY A 287 -25.16 4.36 -23.14
C GLY A 287 -26.26 5.39 -22.91
N ARG A 288 -26.16 6.17 -21.82
CA ARG A 288 -27.10 7.28 -21.55
C ARG A 288 -27.00 8.39 -22.61
N VAL A 289 -25.77 8.81 -22.93
CA VAL A 289 -25.51 9.85 -23.94
C VAL A 289 -26.05 9.40 -25.30
N ALA A 290 -25.72 8.19 -25.74
CA ALA A 290 -26.16 7.61 -27.00
C ALA A 290 -27.69 7.51 -27.10
N LYS A 291 -28.37 7.08 -26.01
CA LYS A 291 -29.83 7.03 -25.97
C LYS A 291 -30.44 8.41 -26.18
N LYS A 292 -29.92 9.42 -25.49
CA LYS A 292 -30.38 10.81 -25.62
C LYS A 292 -30.09 11.37 -27.00
N VAL A 293 -28.88 11.18 -27.52
CA VAL A 293 -28.50 11.54 -28.90
C VAL A 293 -29.48 10.94 -29.91
N ALA A 294 -29.85 9.67 -29.76
CA ALA A 294 -30.82 9.02 -30.64
C ALA A 294 -32.21 9.66 -30.51
N GLU A 295 -32.71 9.91 -29.29
CA GLU A 295 -33.99 10.59 -29.04
C GLU A 295 -34.06 11.97 -29.74
N TYR A 296 -32.98 12.75 -29.66
CA TYR A 296 -32.85 14.08 -30.25
C TYR A 296 -32.33 14.08 -31.70
N GLN A 297 -32.05 12.91 -32.29
CA GLN A 297 -31.49 12.76 -33.65
C GLN A 297 -30.22 13.60 -33.89
N THR A 298 -29.35 13.65 -32.89
CA THR A 298 -28.06 14.34 -32.99
C THR A 298 -27.00 13.37 -33.50
N ALA A 299 -25.96 13.87 -34.18
CA ALA A 299 -24.83 13.04 -34.59
C ALA A 299 -23.90 12.75 -33.39
N LEU A 300 -23.39 11.53 -33.31
CA LEU A 300 -22.42 11.09 -32.31
C LEU A 300 -21.18 10.55 -33.00
N ILE A 301 -20.01 10.86 -32.46
CA ILE A 301 -18.72 10.37 -32.94
C ILE A 301 -17.97 9.80 -31.74
N VAL A 302 -17.58 8.53 -31.80
CA VAL A 302 -16.89 7.83 -30.73
C VAL A 302 -15.60 7.20 -31.27
N PRO A 303 -14.51 7.98 -31.40
CA PRO A 303 -13.22 7.39 -31.70
C PRO A 303 -12.75 6.54 -30.51
N THR A 304 -12.14 5.40 -30.79
CA THR A 304 -11.62 4.49 -29.76
C THR A 304 -10.17 4.14 -30.01
N TYR A 305 -9.38 4.13 -28.92
CA TYR A 305 -7.97 3.77 -28.92
C TYR A 305 -7.75 2.26 -28.94
N ASP A 306 -8.61 1.50 -28.28
CA ASP A 306 -8.49 0.04 -28.12
C ASP A 306 -9.59 -0.69 -28.90
N PRO A 307 -9.28 -1.75 -29.66
CA PRO A 307 -10.27 -2.45 -30.49
C PRO A 307 -11.28 -3.25 -29.67
N ILE A 308 -10.94 -3.71 -28.45
CA ILE A 308 -11.90 -4.39 -27.57
C ILE A 308 -12.88 -3.35 -27.02
N VAL A 309 -12.38 -2.19 -26.60
CA VAL A 309 -13.20 -1.04 -26.20
C VAL A 309 -14.15 -0.61 -27.33
N MET A 310 -13.67 -0.59 -28.58
CA MET A 310 -14.51 -0.32 -29.77
C MET A 310 -15.70 -1.28 -29.83
N THR A 311 -15.46 -2.59 -29.76
CA THR A 311 -16.53 -3.59 -29.86
C THR A 311 -17.56 -3.47 -28.75
N VAL A 312 -17.11 -3.22 -27.51
CA VAL A 312 -18.02 -3.01 -26.37
C VAL A 312 -18.81 -1.72 -26.55
N ALA A 313 -18.15 -0.63 -26.94
CA ALA A 313 -18.80 0.66 -27.18
C ALA A 313 -19.82 0.60 -28.33
N GLN A 314 -19.53 -0.14 -29.41
CA GLN A 314 -20.47 -0.39 -30.51
C GLN A 314 -21.75 -1.05 -30.00
N GLU A 315 -21.63 -2.08 -29.17
CA GLU A 315 -22.80 -2.79 -28.62
C GLU A 315 -23.60 -1.89 -27.66
N VAL A 316 -22.92 -1.10 -26.83
CA VAL A 316 -23.55 -0.12 -25.93
C VAL A 316 -24.35 0.92 -26.72
N VAL A 317 -23.75 1.53 -27.75
CA VAL A 317 -24.40 2.54 -28.58
C VAL A 317 -25.57 1.92 -29.36
N LYS A 318 -25.37 0.75 -29.98
CA LYS A 318 -26.43 0.05 -30.71
C LYS A 318 -27.63 -0.28 -29.81
N SER A 319 -27.37 -0.82 -28.62
CA SER A 319 -28.42 -1.09 -27.62
C SER A 319 -29.17 0.18 -27.22
N ALA A 320 -28.44 1.29 -27.02
CA ALA A 320 -29.04 2.56 -26.67
C ALA A 320 -29.96 3.13 -27.78
N TYR A 321 -29.62 2.94 -29.05
CA TYR A 321 -30.48 3.31 -30.18
C TYR A 321 -31.73 2.44 -30.29
N ILE A 322 -31.61 1.13 -30.02
CA ILE A 322 -32.75 0.21 -29.92
C ILE A 322 -33.70 0.66 -28.80
N ASP A 323 -33.15 0.96 -27.62
CA ASP A 323 -33.91 1.44 -26.45
C ASP A 323 -34.59 2.80 -26.68
N ALA A 324 -34.05 3.63 -27.58
CA ALA A 324 -34.66 4.88 -28.02
C ALA A 324 -35.74 4.69 -29.10
N GLY A 325 -35.95 3.45 -29.58
CA GLY A 325 -36.89 3.14 -30.65
C GLY A 325 -36.43 3.57 -32.04
N ARG A 326 -35.12 3.78 -32.23
CA ARG A 326 -34.51 4.27 -33.48
C ARG A 326 -33.35 3.39 -33.95
N PRO A 327 -33.56 2.07 -34.15
CA PRO A 327 -32.50 1.17 -34.58
C PRO A 327 -31.94 1.52 -35.97
N ASP A 328 -32.76 2.08 -36.86
CA ASP A 328 -32.36 2.43 -38.23
C ASP A 328 -31.45 3.67 -38.30
N ASP A 329 -31.42 4.50 -37.25
CA ASP A 329 -30.56 5.68 -37.16
C ASP A 329 -29.12 5.32 -36.74
N PHE A 330 -28.89 4.10 -36.24
CA PHE A 330 -27.55 3.64 -35.84
C PHE A 330 -26.68 3.37 -37.06
N LYS A 331 -25.46 3.90 -37.05
CA LYS A 331 -24.44 3.64 -38.07
C LYS A 331 -23.22 2.99 -37.43
N GLU A 332 -22.70 1.93 -38.05
CA GLU A 332 -21.54 1.20 -37.52
C GLU A 332 -20.27 2.07 -37.39
N ASP A 333 -20.14 3.11 -38.21
CA ASP A 333 -19.02 4.07 -38.19
C ASP A 333 -19.10 5.10 -37.04
N THR A 334 -20.24 5.20 -36.35
CA THR A 334 -20.44 6.03 -35.15
C THR A 334 -19.34 5.76 -34.12
N VAL A 335 -18.97 4.48 -33.95
CA VAL A 335 -17.90 4.03 -33.07
C VAL A 335 -16.84 3.35 -33.93
N HIS A 336 -15.62 3.88 -33.93
CA HIS A 336 -14.56 3.38 -34.80
C HIS A 336 -13.19 3.37 -34.13
N PHE A 337 -12.40 2.36 -34.47
CA PHE A 337 -11.02 2.25 -34.07
C PHE A 337 -10.14 3.22 -34.86
N VAL A 338 -9.21 3.88 -34.16
CA VAL A 338 -8.27 4.81 -34.78
C VAL A 338 -6.86 4.22 -34.79
N THR A 339 -6.26 4.01 -33.62
CA THR A 339 -4.91 3.45 -33.44
C THR A 339 -4.61 3.19 -31.96
N GLN A 340 -3.72 2.25 -31.65
CA GLN A 340 -3.17 2.00 -30.31
C GLN A 340 -1.84 2.75 -30.07
N SER A 341 -1.65 3.91 -30.70
CA SER A 341 -0.53 4.81 -30.41
C SER A 341 -1.06 6.12 -29.85
N GLN A 342 -0.72 6.42 -28.59
CA GLN A 342 -1.30 7.53 -27.81
C GLN A 342 -1.35 8.85 -28.58
N PHE A 343 -0.21 9.37 -29.03
CA PHE A 343 -0.19 10.68 -29.69
C PHE A 343 -0.71 10.65 -31.13
N ALA A 344 -0.66 9.50 -31.81
CA ALA A 344 -1.31 9.35 -33.11
C ALA A 344 -2.85 9.35 -32.97
N TYR A 345 -3.37 8.73 -31.91
CA TYR A 345 -4.78 8.77 -31.54
C TYR A 345 -5.22 10.21 -31.27
N VAL A 346 -4.46 10.95 -30.46
CA VAL A 346 -4.73 12.37 -30.18
C VAL A 346 -4.71 13.21 -31.45
N ALA A 347 -3.71 13.05 -32.31
CA ALA A 347 -3.64 13.81 -33.56
C ALA A 347 -4.87 13.57 -34.46
N ALA A 348 -5.35 12.32 -34.52
CA ALA A 348 -6.55 11.97 -35.27
C ALA A 348 -7.82 12.58 -34.64
N VAL A 349 -7.99 12.46 -33.33
CA VAL A 349 -9.15 13.01 -32.60
C VAL A 349 -9.16 14.54 -32.67
N ASN A 350 -8.02 15.20 -32.49
CA ASN A 350 -7.86 16.65 -32.67
C ASN A 350 -8.21 17.07 -34.11
N GLY A 351 -7.78 16.29 -35.09
CA GLY A 351 -8.18 16.50 -36.48
C GLY A 351 -9.69 16.42 -36.69
N THR A 352 -10.37 15.50 -36.00
CA THR A 352 -11.84 15.41 -36.02
C THR A 352 -12.48 16.63 -35.37
N MET A 353 -11.99 17.08 -34.21
CA MET A 353 -12.50 18.30 -33.55
C MET A 353 -12.41 19.54 -34.46
N LEU A 354 -11.30 19.68 -35.21
CA LEU A 354 -11.07 20.84 -36.08
C LEU A 354 -11.83 20.77 -37.43
N ARG A 355 -12.24 19.58 -37.87
CA ARG A 355 -13.02 19.39 -39.12
C ARG A 355 -14.51 19.41 -38.87
N GLU A 356 -14.97 18.62 -37.91
CA GLU A 356 -16.40 18.40 -37.63
C GLU A 356 -16.97 19.47 -36.68
N LEU A 357 -16.09 20.20 -35.97
CA LEU A 357 -16.42 21.23 -34.99
C LEU A 357 -17.54 20.81 -34.02
N PRO A 358 -17.39 19.67 -33.29
CA PRO A 358 -18.44 19.17 -32.40
C PRO A 358 -18.95 20.27 -31.46
N ALA A 359 -20.25 20.33 -31.21
CA ALA A 359 -20.79 21.28 -30.24
C ALA A 359 -20.35 20.94 -28.81
N THR A 360 -20.14 19.65 -28.54
CA THR A 360 -19.78 19.14 -27.22
C THR A 360 -18.76 18.02 -27.33
N ASN A 361 -17.73 18.07 -26.49
CA ASN A 361 -16.78 16.98 -26.29
C ASN A 361 -16.98 16.39 -24.89
N VAL A 362 -17.17 15.07 -24.82
CA VAL A 362 -17.34 14.32 -23.58
C VAL A 362 -16.13 13.41 -23.41
N TYR A 363 -15.32 13.65 -22.38
CA TYR A 363 -14.11 12.89 -22.06
C TYR A 363 -14.36 12.06 -20.80
N MET A 364 -14.71 10.79 -20.94
CA MET A 364 -15.05 9.94 -19.78
C MET A 364 -14.25 8.65 -19.83
N GLY A 365 -13.47 8.36 -18.79
CA GLY A 365 -12.70 7.12 -18.69
C GLY A 365 -11.28 7.32 -18.19
N LYS A 366 -10.37 6.48 -18.67
CA LYS A 366 -8.97 6.47 -18.24
C LYS A 366 -8.10 7.26 -19.20
N PHE A 367 -7.54 8.35 -18.71
CA PHE A 367 -6.71 9.26 -19.51
C PHE A 367 -5.30 9.37 -18.95
N PHE A 368 -4.38 9.77 -19.81
CA PHE A 368 -2.98 10.04 -19.49
C PHE A 368 -2.58 11.42 -20.05
N ALA A 369 -1.32 11.59 -20.44
CA ALA A 369 -0.75 12.85 -20.90
C ALA A 369 -1.50 13.52 -22.07
N GLU A 370 -2.37 12.81 -22.78
CA GLU A 370 -3.22 13.36 -23.82
C GLU A 370 -4.34 14.29 -23.34
N SER A 371 -4.72 14.23 -22.06
CA SER A 371 -5.87 14.98 -21.52
C SER A 371 -5.85 16.45 -21.91
N LEU A 372 -4.72 17.12 -21.70
CA LEU A 372 -4.60 18.55 -21.98
C LEU A 372 -4.64 18.84 -23.49
N LEU A 373 -4.05 17.99 -24.31
CA LEU A 373 -4.02 18.18 -25.77
C LEU A 373 -5.41 18.06 -26.40
N LEU A 374 -6.21 17.09 -25.91
CA LEU A 374 -7.60 16.93 -26.32
C LEU A 374 -8.43 18.12 -25.84
N ALA A 375 -8.32 18.47 -24.56
CA ALA A 375 -9.12 19.54 -23.95
C ALA A 375 -8.80 20.92 -24.56
N GLU A 376 -7.54 21.26 -24.76
CA GLU A 376 -7.16 22.55 -25.39
C GLU A 376 -7.68 22.64 -26.82
N THR A 377 -7.61 21.54 -27.58
CA THR A 377 -8.12 21.53 -28.96
C THR A 377 -9.63 21.70 -29.01
N GLY A 378 -10.36 21.03 -28.10
CA GLY A 378 -11.80 21.22 -27.98
C GLY A 378 -12.20 22.64 -27.59
N ALA A 379 -11.44 23.27 -26.69
CA ALA A 379 -11.63 24.67 -26.32
C ALA A 379 -11.40 25.60 -27.54
N VAL A 380 -10.33 25.37 -28.31
CA VAL A 380 -10.04 26.11 -29.56
C VAL A 380 -11.14 25.90 -30.60
N ALA A 381 -11.71 24.69 -30.70
CA ALA A 381 -12.83 24.40 -31.59
C ALA A 381 -14.17 25.02 -31.13
N GLY A 382 -14.23 25.56 -29.90
CA GLY A 382 -15.42 26.18 -29.32
C GLY A 382 -16.45 25.16 -28.81
N SER A 383 -16.04 23.94 -28.52
CA SER A 383 -16.91 22.90 -27.95
C SER A 383 -17.11 23.11 -26.45
N ILE A 384 -18.30 22.83 -25.93
CA ILE A 384 -18.49 22.63 -24.48
C ILE A 384 -17.81 21.31 -24.10
N GLN A 385 -17.07 21.31 -22.99
CA GLN A 385 -16.26 20.17 -22.59
C GLN A 385 -16.67 19.64 -21.23
N ILE A 386 -17.01 18.35 -21.21
CA ILE A 386 -17.42 17.63 -19.99
C ILE A 386 -16.45 16.46 -19.81
N ALA A 387 -15.70 16.47 -18.73
CA ALA A 387 -14.67 15.48 -18.45
C ALA A 387 -14.97 14.66 -17.19
N GLY A 388 -14.40 13.46 -17.11
CA GLY A 388 -14.43 12.61 -15.92
C GLY A 388 -13.37 11.52 -15.99
N THR A 389 -12.49 11.49 -14.99
CA THR A 389 -11.42 10.50 -14.89
C THR A 389 -11.06 10.22 -13.43
N ASP A 390 -10.55 9.02 -13.17
CA ASP A 390 -9.98 8.64 -11.88
C ASP A 390 -8.46 8.77 -11.82
N GLU A 391 -7.83 9.17 -12.93
CA GLU A 391 -6.39 9.36 -12.98
C GLU A 391 -5.99 10.67 -12.28
N ILE A 392 -5.38 10.52 -11.09
CA ILE A 392 -4.98 11.64 -10.21
C ILE A 392 -4.10 12.65 -10.95
N ALA A 393 -3.20 12.16 -11.81
CA ALA A 393 -2.28 13.01 -12.55
C ALA A 393 -2.96 13.87 -13.64
N GLN A 394 -4.14 13.46 -14.13
CA GLN A 394 -4.82 14.14 -15.24
C GLN A 394 -5.97 15.05 -14.81
N ILE A 395 -6.55 14.81 -13.62
CA ILE A 395 -7.64 15.64 -13.08
C ILE A 395 -7.34 17.15 -13.16
N PRO A 396 -6.14 17.65 -12.80
CA PRO A 396 -5.85 19.09 -12.89
C PRO A 396 -5.96 19.67 -14.31
N PHE A 397 -5.62 18.88 -15.34
CA PHE A 397 -5.71 19.34 -16.73
C PHE A 397 -7.17 19.52 -17.15
N PHE A 398 -8.03 18.56 -16.82
CA PHE A 398 -9.45 18.67 -17.11
C PHE A 398 -10.13 19.78 -16.30
N ILE A 399 -9.77 19.96 -15.03
CA ILE A 399 -10.31 21.06 -14.20
C ILE A 399 -10.03 22.43 -14.84
N VAL A 400 -8.85 22.62 -15.42
CA VAL A 400 -8.45 23.92 -15.99
C VAL A 400 -8.96 24.10 -17.41
N ALA A 401 -9.06 23.03 -18.20
CA ALA A 401 -9.37 23.11 -19.63
C ALA A 401 -10.83 22.77 -20.01
N CYS A 402 -11.62 22.19 -19.10
CA CYS A 402 -13.01 21.80 -19.37
C CYS A 402 -14.02 22.59 -18.52
N ASP A 403 -15.24 22.77 -19.04
CA ASP A 403 -16.32 23.48 -18.35
C ASP A 403 -16.81 22.72 -17.12
N TYR A 404 -16.86 21.38 -17.21
CA TYR A 404 -17.26 20.50 -16.13
C TYR A 404 -16.29 19.32 -16.03
N THR A 405 -15.87 19.00 -14.80
CA THR A 405 -14.99 17.87 -14.53
C THR A 405 -15.50 17.05 -13.36
N LEU A 406 -15.75 15.76 -13.59
CA LEU A 406 -15.99 14.76 -12.54
C LEU A 406 -14.65 14.29 -12.00
N ILE A 407 -14.47 14.39 -10.68
CA ILE A 407 -13.19 14.10 -10.02
C ILE A 407 -13.22 12.71 -9.40
N GLY A 408 -12.36 11.81 -9.88
CA GLY A 408 -12.13 10.54 -9.19
C GLY A 408 -13.38 9.71 -9.07
N GLU A 409 -13.85 9.56 -7.84
CA GLU A 409 -15.04 8.79 -7.52
C GLU A 409 -16.34 9.35 -8.10
N GLU A 410 -16.38 10.62 -8.48
CA GLU A 410 -17.55 11.20 -9.12
C GLU A 410 -17.86 10.53 -10.47
N LEU A 411 -16.84 10.01 -11.16
CA LEU A 411 -17.03 9.20 -12.38
C LEU A 411 -17.81 7.90 -12.06
N TYR A 412 -17.49 7.25 -10.94
CA TYR A 412 -18.17 6.02 -10.49
C TYR A 412 -19.56 6.31 -9.92
N ALA A 413 -19.71 7.43 -9.21
CA ALA A 413 -21.00 7.90 -8.72
C ALA A 413 -21.94 8.24 -9.89
N ALA A 414 -21.42 8.81 -10.98
CA ALA A 414 -22.19 9.12 -12.17
C ALA A 414 -22.81 7.88 -12.82
N SER A 415 -22.05 6.79 -12.97
CA SER A 415 -22.59 5.54 -13.53
C SER A 415 -23.66 4.92 -12.61
N ALA A 416 -23.44 4.97 -11.29
CA ALA A 416 -24.43 4.53 -10.29
C ALA A 416 -25.71 5.37 -10.33
N TYR A 417 -25.58 6.70 -10.46
CA TYR A 417 -26.67 7.65 -10.53
C TYR A 417 -27.53 7.45 -11.78
N LEU A 418 -26.90 7.28 -12.93
CA LEU A 418 -27.57 7.11 -14.22
C LEU A 418 -28.23 5.73 -14.37
N GLY A 419 -27.53 4.66 -13.96
CA GLY A 419 -28.06 3.29 -14.05
C GLY A 419 -29.09 2.95 -12.97
N ARG A 420 -29.14 3.73 -11.88
CA ARG A 420 -29.94 3.45 -10.67
C ARG A 420 -29.79 2.01 -10.16
N GLU A 421 -28.62 1.41 -10.35
CA GLU A 421 -28.37 0.04 -9.94
C GLU A 421 -28.24 -0.04 -8.40
N PRO A 422 -29.07 -0.86 -7.71
CA PRO A 422 -29.08 -0.89 -6.26
C PRO A 422 -27.73 -1.23 -5.60
N VAL A 423 -26.90 -2.04 -6.26
CA VAL A 423 -25.59 -2.44 -5.73
C VAL A 423 -24.62 -1.27 -5.75
N LEU A 424 -24.57 -0.52 -6.86
CA LEU A 424 -23.70 0.65 -7.01
C LEU A 424 -24.16 1.79 -6.10
N LEU A 425 -25.47 2.08 -6.07
CA LEU A 425 -26.04 3.12 -5.20
C LEU A 425 -25.82 2.83 -3.71
N GLY A 426 -26.07 1.57 -3.30
CA GLY A 426 -25.90 1.18 -1.90
C GLY A 426 -24.44 1.23 -1.44
N SER A 427 -23.52 0.80 -2.31
CA SER A 427 -22.08 0.84 -2.03
C SER A 427 -21.56 2.28 -1.96
N LEU A 428 -21.98 3.15 -2.89
CA LEU A 428 -21.65 4.58 -2.87
C LEU A 428 -22.09 5.21 -1.54
N LYS A 429 -23.32 4.92 -1.10
CA LYS A 429 -23.83 5.49 0.15
C LYS A 429 -23.06 5.00 1.37
N ALA A 430 -22.68 3.72 1.42
CA ALA A 430 -21.86 3.19 2.50
C ALA A 430 -20.48 3.84 2.56
N GLN A 431 -19.85 4.09 1.41
CA GLN A 431 -18.57 4.79 1.31
C GLN A 431 -18.67 6.24 1.81
N ASP A 432 -19.71 6.98 1.42
CA ASP A 432 -19.94 8.36 1.91
C ASP A 432 -20.01 8.41 3.44
N TRP A 433 -20.77 7.50 4.05
CA TRP A 433 -20.90 7.44 5.50
C TRP A 433 -19.63 6.98 6.19
N ALA A 434 -18.88 6.04 5.61
CA ALA A 434 -17.60 5.62 6.14
C ALA A 434 -16.59 6.76 6.14
N LYS A 435 -16.53 7.56 5.06
CA LYS A 435 -15.71 8.77 5.00
C LYS A 435 -16.13 9.80 6.04
N ALA A 436 -17.43 10.03 6.19
CA ALA A 436 -17.93 10.93 7.22
C ALA A 436 -17.52 10.47 8.64
N ALA A 437 -17.61 9.17 8.91
CA ALA A 437 -17.16 8.59 10.18
C ALA A 437 -15.64 8.79 10.38
N ILE A 438 -14.82 8.56 9.36
CA ILE A 438 -13.36 8.80 9.43
C ILE A 438 -13.06 10.28 9.71
N VAL A 439 -13.74 11.21 9.02
CA VAL A 439 -13.56 12.64 9.25
C VAL A 439 -13.93 13.02 10.69
N ILE A 440 -15.05 12.50 11.22
CA ILE A 440 -15.48 12.74 12.60
C ILE A 440 -14.46 12.16 13.59
N LEU A 441 -14.00 10.93 13.39
CA LEU A 441 -12.99 10.29 14.25
C LEU A 441 -11.66 11.05 14.20
N GLY A 442 -11.25 11.53 13.03
CA GLY A 442 -10.05 12.33 12.85
C GLY A 442 -10.12 13.68 13.57
N ILE A 443 -11.24 14.41 13.45
CA ILE A 443 -11.47 15.66 14.18
C ILE A 443 -11.49 15.40 15.70
N THR A 444 -12.17 14.34 16.13
CA THR A 444 -12.25 13.97 17.55
C THR A 444 -10.88 13.62 18.11
N GLY A 445 -10.07 12.88 17.33
CA GLY A 445 -8.69 12.54 17.70
C GLY A 445 -7.78 13.74 17.77
N LEU A 446 -7.90 14.67 16.83
CA LEU A 446 -7.17 15.94 16.88
C LEU A 446 -7.51 16.73 18.15
N ILE A 447 -8.78 16.83 18.53
CA ILE A 447 -9.21 17.53 19.74
C ILE A 447 -8.71 16.80 20.99
N ALA A 448 -8.89 15.48 21.07
CA ALA A 448 -8.47 14.67 22.21
C ALA A 448 -6.95 14.78 22.47
N ALA A 449 -6.15 14.70 21.40
CA ALA A 449 -4.69 14.84 21.48
C ALA A 449 -4.27 16.22 22.04
N ASN A 450 -4.91 17.30 21.60
CA ASN A 450 -4.63 18.65 22.09
C ASN A 450 -5.03 18.87 23.55
N LEU A 451 -6.00 18.11 24.06
CA LEU A 451 -6.44 18.15 25.47
C LEU A 451 -5.62 17.21 26.37
N GLY A 452 -4.59 16.53 25.83
CA GLY A 452 -3.78 15.57 26.57
C GLY A 452 -4.50 14.24 26.85
N TRP A 453 -5.63 13.97 26.19
CA TRP A 453 -6.36 12.71 26.33
C TRP A 453 -5.80 11.66 25.37
N THR A 454 -4.75 10.96 25.82
CA THR A 454 -4.02 9.98 24.98
C THR A 454 -4.81 8.71 24.71
N TYR A 455 -5.74 8.30 25.59
CA TYR A 455 -6.50 7.06 25.43
C TYR A 455 -7.20 6.94 24.06
N PHE A 456 -7.75 8.04 23.54
CA PHE A 456 -8.40 8.03 22.23
C PHE A 456 -7.40 7.83 21.10
N THR A 457 -6.21 8.44 21.17
CA THR A 457 -5.16 8.27 20.17
C THR A 457 -4.52 6.89 20.25
N ASP A 458 -4.36 6.37 21.46
CA ASP A 458 -3.77 5.06 21.74
C ASP A 458 -4.66 3.94 21.16
N LEU A 459 -5.99 4.14 21.12
CA LEU A 459 -6.91 3.23 20.44
C LEU A 459 -6.58 3.03 18.95
N PHE A 460 -5.96 4.00 18.30
CA PHE A 460 -5.59 3.91 16.87
C PHE A 460 -4.09 3.70 16.65
N GLN A 461 -3.29 3.58 17.72
CA GLN A 461 -1.89 3.21 17.60
C GLN A 461 -1.77 1.72 17.29
N VAL A 462 -1.34 1.41 16.08
CA VAL A 462 -0.92 0.07 15.71
C VAL A 462 0.56 -0.04 16.03
N MET A 463 0.90 -0.64 17.17
CA MET A 463 2.27 -1.05 17.46
C MET A 463 2.64 -2.15 16.44
N ASN A 464 3.71 -1.91 15.67
CA ASN A 464 4.18 -2.79 14.60
C ASN A 464 5.23 -3.79 15.08
#